data_AF-A0A7K3XM47-F1
#
_entry.id   AF-A0A7K3XM47-F1
#
_cell.length_a   1.000
_cell.length_b   1.000
_cell.length_c   1.000
_cell.angle_alpha   90.00
_cell.angle_beta   90.00
_cell.angle_gamma   90.00
#
_symmetry.space_group_name_H-M   'P 1'
#
loop_
_entity.id
_entity.type
_entity.pdbx_description
1 polymer ?
#
loop_
_entity_poly.entity_id
_entity_poly.type
_entity_poly.pdbx_seq_one_letter_code
_entity_poly.pdbx_strand_id
1 'polypeptide(L)'
;MENSIKMVDLHGQYLKIKDEVDQAIQDVISASAFINGKQVEAFAGELADYLGVKYVVPCANGTDALQIAYQSLDLKSGDEVLMPAFNYVASAEAAALLGLKPVFVDVWEGTFNINENLIKAKISPDTKAIVVVHLFGQSANMEPILEIARQYGLKVIEDNAQSLGSTYRFANGDVKLTGTMGDINTYSFFPTKNLGCFGDGGALSTNDQDIAKKATMISRHGQGQKYAYEMVGCNSRLDTIQAAILSVKLRNLDSYIQNRIDAGHRYNQLFEKLPSVVKPLKNSRSKHTYNQYVIRLQKRDQVKELLKAAGVPSMIY
;
A
#
# COMPACT_ATOMS: atom_id res chain seq x y z
N MET A 1 -12.54 23.71 22.74
CA MET A 1 -12.53 22.39 22.05
C MET A 1 -11.17 22.13 21.39
N GLU A 2 -10.06 22.49 22.04
CA GLU A 2 -8.78 22.69 21.34
C GLU A 2 -7.76 21.55 21.51
N ASN A 3 -8.10 20.46 22.21
CA ASN A 3 -7.16 19.35 22.47
C ASN A 3 -7.81 17.95 22.35
N SER A 4 -8.69 17.72 21.36
CA SER A 4 -9.18 16.36 21.10
C SER A 4 -8.12 15.56 20.33
N ILE A 5 -7.64 14.44 20.89
CA ILE A 5 -6.73 13.53 20.18
C ILE A 5 -7.40 13.05 18.90
N LYS A 6 -6.71 13.15 17.77
CA LYS A 6 -7.14 12.59 16.48
C LYS A 6 -6.42 11.28 16.23
N MET A 7 -7.07 10.35 15.54
CA MET A 7 -6.44 9.08 15.15
C MET A 7 -5.28 9.32 14.17
N VAL A 8 -5.49 10.22 13.21
CA VAL A 8 -4.46 10.74 12.31
C VAL A 8 -4.74 12.23 12.14
N ASP A 9 -3.80 13.09 12.54
CA ASP A 9 -3.96 14.55 12.43
C ASP A 9 -3.54 15.07 11.05
N LEU A 10 -4.46 15.03 10.10
CA LEU A 10 -4.25 15.54 8.74
C LEU A 10 -4.30 17.07 8.68
N HIS A 11 -5.03 17.72 9.59
CA HIS A 11 -5.14 19.17 9.61
C HIS A 11 -3.81 19.80 10.07
N GLY A 12 -3.25 19.33 11.18
CA GLY A 12 -1.95 19.77 11.65
C GLY A 12 -0.82 19.45 10.67
N GLN A 13 -0.91 18.34 9.92
CA GLN A 13 0.02 18.06 8.81
C GLN A 13 -0.13 19.10 7.69
N TYR A 14 -1.36 19.39 7.24
CA TYR A 14 -1.62 20.37 6.18
C TYR A 14 -1.10 21.76 6.53
N LEU A 15 -1.35 22.24 7.76
CA LEU A 15 -0.88 23.57 8.19
C LEU A 15 0.65 23.74 8.06
N LYS A 16 1.43 22.67 8.19
CA LYS A 16 2.90 22.71 8.05
C LYS A 16 3.39 22.84 6.60
N ILE A 17 2.55 22.49 5.64
CA ILE A 17 2.87 22.50 4.19
C ILE A 17 1.84 23.31 3.38
N LYS A 18 1.09 24.17 4.07
CA LYS A 18 -0.10 24.84 3.53
C LYS A 18 0.21 25.65 2.28
N ASP A 19 1.23 26.51 2.34
CA ASP A 19 1.55 27.42 1.24
C ASP A 19 1.98 26.64 -0.02
N GLU A 20 2.76 25.58 0.14
CA GLU A 20 3.20 24.72 -0.97
C GLU A 20 2.02 23.95 -1.59
N VAL A 21 1.16 23.37 -0.75
CA VAL A 21 -0.02 22.61 -1.20
C VAL A 21 -1.02 23.53 -1.90
N ASP A 22 -1.34 24.67 -1.29
CA ASP A 22 -2.30 25.62 -1.85
C ASP A 22 -1.82 26.14 -3.20
N GLN A 23 -0.54 26.52 -3.31
CA GLN A 23 0.03 26.97 -4.59
C GLN A 23 -0.03 25.86 -5.64
N ALA A 24 0.33 24.61 -5.28
CA ALA A 24 0.29 23.48 -6.20
C ALA A 24 -1.14 23.20 -6.71
N ILE A 25 -2.16 23.37 -5.85
CA ILE A 25 -3.57 23.28 -6.26
C ILE A 25 -3.95 24.45 -7.18
N GLN A 26 -3.58 25.67 -6.85
CA GLN A 26 -3.87 26.86 -7.66
C GLN A 26 -3.24 26.80 -9.05
N ASP A 27 -2.04 26.24 -9.17
CA ASP A 27 -1.37 26.05 -10.45
C ASP A 27 -2.17 25.11 -11.39
N VAL A 28 -2.76 24.05 -10.83
CA VAL A 28 -3.61 23.13 -11.61
C VAL A 28 -4.91 23.81 -12.04
N ILE A 29 -5.55 24.56 -11.13
CA ILE A 29 -6.78 25.30 -11.41
C ILE A 29 -6.54 26.35 -12.50
N SER A 30 -5.47 27.13 -12.37
CA SER A 30 -5.10 28.19 -13.32
C SER A 30 -4.81 27.63 -14.71
N ALA A 31 -4.22 26.43 -14.80
CA ALA A 31 -3.97 25.74 -16.06
C ALA A 31 -5.20 25.02 -16.64
N SER A 32 -6.27 24.83 -15.86
CA SER A 32 -7.45 24.02 -16.22
C SER A 32 -7.12 22.58 -16.69
N ALA A 33 -5.99 22.03 -16.22
CA ALA A 33 -5.48 20.73 -16.62
C ALA A 33 -5.82 19.65 -15.58
N PHE A 34 -7.11 19.34 -15.40
CA PHE A 34 -7.58 18.50 -14.29
C PHE A 34 -7.27 17.01 -14.47
N ILE A 35 -7.26 16.52 -15.70
CA ILE A 35 -7.08 15.09 -16.03
C ILE A 35 -5.78 14.90 -16.81
N ASN A 36 -4.90 14.03 -16.31
CA ASN A 36 -3.60 13.73 -16.93
C ASN A 36 -2.75 14.98 -17.23
N GLY A 37 -2.79 16.00 -16.37
CA GLY A 37 -1.90 17.16 -16.48
C GLY A 37 -0.46 16.82 -16.12
N LYS A 38 0.47 17.76 -16.36
CA LYS A 38 1.92 17.59 -16.17
C LYS A 38 2.30 17.08 -14.76
N GLN A 39 1.51 17.42 -13.74
CA GLN A 39 1.75 17.00 -12.35
C GLN A 39 1.58 15.50 -12.16
N VAL A 40 0.73 14.82 -12.95
CA VAL A 40 0.57 13.36 -12.90
C VAL A 40 1.86 12.66 -13.36
N GLU A 41 2.45 13.15 -14.46
CA GLU A 41 3.71 12.62 -14.98
C GLU A 41 4.89 12.95 -14.05
N ALA A 42 4.96 14.19 -13.55
CA ALA A 42 5.98 14.59 -12.59
C ALA A 42 5.92 13.73 -11.31
N PHE A 43 4.75 13.56 -10.71
CA PHE A 43 4.58 12.71 -9.53
C PHE A 43 4.95 11.25 -9.81
N ALA A 44 4.58 10.71 -10.98
CA ALA A 44 4.97 9.34 -11.34
C ALA A 44 6.49 9.17 -11.42
N GLY A 45 7.20 10.15 -12.01
CA GLY A 45 8.67 10.18 -12.05
C GLY A 45 9.29 10.31 -10.65
N GLU A 46 8.81 11.25 -9.84
CA GLU A 46 9.29 11.46 -8.47
C GLU A 46 9.08 10.20 -7.60
N LEU A 47 7.94 9.52 -7.74
CA LEU A 47 7.68 8.28 -7.02
C LEU A 47 8.56 7.13 -7.53
N ALA A 48 8.79 7.05 -8.84
CA ALA A 48 9.69 6.06 -9.43
C ALA A 48 11.12 6.23 -8.89
N ASP A 49 11.60 7.47 -8.81
CA ASP A 49 12.90 7.83 -8.25
C ASP A 49 12.99 7.49 -6.76
N TYR A 50 11.96 7.85 -5.97
CA TYR A 50 11.91 7.52 -4.53
C TYR A 50 11.97 6.01 -4.29
N LEU A 51 11.27 5.22 -5.12
CA LEU A 51 11.20 3.77 -5.01
C LEU A 51 12.42 3.05 -5.62
N GLY A 52 13.15 3.70 -6.54
CA GLY A 52 14.20 3.06 -7.34
C GLY A 52 13.64 2.03 -8.32
N VAL A 53 12.48 2.30 -8.92
CA VAL A 53 11.81 1.41 -9.91
C VAL A 53 11.70 2.10 -11.27
N LYS A 54 11.55 1.33 -12.34
CA LYS A 54 11.55 1.88 -13.72
C LYS A 54 10.23 2.51 -14.13
N TYR A 55 9.11 1.94 -13.69
CA TYR A 55 7.78 2.36 -14.17
C TYR A 55 6.82 2.53 -13.00
N VAL A 56 6.10 3.66 -13.00
CA VAL A 56 4.98 3.96 -12.11
C VAL A 56 3.78 4.34 -12.95
N VAL A 57 2.62 3.73 -12.66
CA VAL A 57 1.35 3.98 -13.33
C VAL A 57 0.34 4.50 -12.30
N PRO A 58 0.10 5.82 -12.22
CA PRO A 58 -0.91 6.38 -11.33
C PRO A 58 -2.32 5.92 -11.70
N CYS A 59 -3.16 5.65 -10.69
CA CYS A 59 -4.54 5.20 -10.84
C CYS A 59 -5.45 5.80 -9.76
N ALA A 60 -6.74 5.46 -9.78
CA ALA A 60 -7.73 6.14 -8.94
C ALA A 60 -7.64 5.77 -7.46
N ASN A 61 -7.26 4.54 -7.11
CA ASN A 61 -7.16 4.08 -5.72
C ASN A 61 -6.37 2.76 -5.61
N GLY A 62 -6.15 2.27 -4.38
CA GLY A 62 -5.42 1.02 -4.14
C GLY A 62 -6.15 -0.26 -4.55
N THR A 63 -7.49 -0.28 -4.50
CA THR A 63 -8.29 -1.43 -4.97
C THR A 63 -8.23 -1.55 -6.49
N ASP A 64 -8.36 -0.43 -7.20
CA ASP A 64 -8.16 -0.36 -8.64
C ASP A 64 -6.74 -0.78 -9.02
N ALA A 65 -5.72 -0.38 -8.25
CA ALA A 65 -4.34 -0.82 -8.45
C ALA A 65 -4.21 -2.35 -8.39
N LEU A 66 -4.88 -3.02 -7.43
CA LEU A 66 -4.92 -4.48 -7.34
C LEU A 66 -5.65 -5.10 -8.54
N GLN A 67 -6.81 -4.55 -8.92
CA GLN A 67 -7.56 -5.02 -10.08
C GLN A 67 -6.75 -4.90 -11.39
N ILE A 68 -6.07 -3.78 -11.59
CA ILE A 68 -5.20 -3.54 -12.75
C ILE A 68 -4.00 -4.50 -12.70
N ALA A 69 -3.44 -4.77 -11.53
CA ALA A 69 -2.32 -5.69 -11.37
C ALA A 69 -2.68 -7.12 -11.80
N TYR A 70 -3.82 -7.64 -11.33
CA TYR A 70 -4.31 -8.95 -11.74
C TYR A 70 -4.51 -9.06 -13.26
N GLN A 71 -5.15 -8.05 -13.87
CA GLN A 71 -5.38 -8.03 -15.31
C GLN A 71 -4.07 -7.90 -16.11
N SER A 72 -3.11 -7.10 -15.62
CA SER A 72 -1.82 -6.87 -16.30
C SER A 72 -0.90 -8.11 -16.29
N LEU A 73 -1.13 -9.02 -15.34
CA LEU A 73 -0.48 -10.33 -15.26
C LEU A 73 -1.21 -11.42 -16.07
N ASP A 74 -2.21 -11.04 -16.87
CA ASP A 74 -3.03 -11.92 -17.71
C ASP A 74 -3.75 -13.05 -16.96
N LEU A 75 -3.98 -12.90 -15.64
CA LEU A 75 -4.71 -13.89 -14.84
C LEU A 75 -6.11 -14.10 -15.42
N LYS A 76 -6.56 -15.35 -15.43
CA LYS A 76 -7.82 -15.79 -16.02
C LYS A 76 -8.80 -16.21 -14.94
N SER A 77 -10.10 -16.08 -15.24
CA SER A 77 -11.14 -16.61 -14.37
C SER A 77 -10.86 -18.07 -14.01
N GLY A 78 -10.98 -18.41 -12.73
CA GLY A 78 -10.63 -19.72 -12.19
C GLY A 78 -9.19 -19.83 -11.65
N ASP A 79 -8.26 -18.97 -12.08
CA ASP A 79 -6.91 -18.96 -11.53
C ASP A 79 -6.93 -18.65 -10.03
N GLU A 80 -6.11 -19.37 -9.27
CA GLU A 80 -5.97 -19.20 -7.83
C GLU A 80 -4.89 -18.15 -7.50
N VAL A 81 -5.23 -17.26 -6.56
CA VAL A 81 -4.32 -16.25 -6.03
C VAL A 81 -4.18 -16.45 -4.53
N LEU A 82 -2.97 -16.81 -4.09
CA LEU A 82 -2.67 -16.95 -2.66
C LEU A 82 -2.61 -15.57 -2.02
N MET A 83 -3.21 -15.38 -0.85
CA MET A 83 -3.19 -14.10 -0.13
C MET A 83 -3.36 -14.28 1.38
N PRO A 84 -2.91 -13.33 2.22
CA PRO A 84 -3.10 -13.44 3.66
C PRO A 84 -4.58 -13.50 4.03
N ALA A 85 -4.94 -14.39 4.96
CA ALA A 85 -6.28 -14.51 5.52
C ALA A 85 -6.68 -13.29 6.37
N PHE A 86 -5.70 -12.55 6.88
CA PHE A 86 -5.88 -11.35 7.69
C PHE A 86 -5.27 -10.14 6.96
N ASN A 87 -6.10 -9.41 6.24
CA ASN A 87 -5.77 -8.16 5.56
C ASN A 87 -7.05 -7.33 5.33
N TYR A 88 -6.95 -6.26 4.55
CA TYR A 88 -8.13 -5.51 4.12
C TYR A 88 -8.76 -6.19 2.92
N VAL A 89 -10.10 -6.14 2.83
CA VAL A 89 -10.89 -6.93 1.87
C VAL A 89 -10.51 -6.70 0.40
N ALA A 90 -9.95 -5.53 0.06
CA ALA A 90 -9.65 -5.12 -1.30
C ALA A 90 -8.84 -6.14 -2.13
N SER A 91 -7.87 -6.84 -1.54
CA SER A 91 -7.08 -7.85 -2.28
C SER A 91 -7.96 -9.00 -2.78
N ALA A 92 -8.85 -9.50 -1.93
CA ALA A 92 -9.77 -10.59 -2.27
C ALA A 92 -10.95 -10.11 -3.12
N GLU A 93 -11.48 -8.92 -2.83
CA GLU A 93 -12.57 -8.30 -3.58
C GLU A 93 -12.19 -8.06 -5.05
N ALA A 94 -11.03 -7.43 -5.30
CA ALA A 94 -10.57 -7.17 -6.67
C ALA A 94 -10.28 -8.48 -7.44
N ALA A 95 -9.82 -9.53 -6.74
CA ALA A 95 -9.62 -10.84 -7.34
C ALA A 95 -10.96 -11.50 -7.71
N ALA A 96 -11.92 -11.52 -6.77
CA ALA A 96 -13.24 -12.10 -6.98
C ALA A 96 -14.03 -11.37 -8.09
N LEU A 97 -13.90 -10.05 -8.18
CA LEU A 97 -14.52 -9.24 -9.25
C LEU A 97 -14.07 -9.68 -10.65
N LEU A 98 -12.84 -10.20 -10.79
CA LEU A 98 -12.27 -10.69 -12.04
C LEU A 98 -12.50 -12.20 -12.26
N GLY A 99 -13.26 -12.87 -11.38
CA GLY A 99 -13.48 -14.31 -11.44
C GLY A 99 -12.27 -15.14 -11.00
N LEU A 100 -11.25 -14.53 -10.40
CA LEU A 100 -10.14 -15.24 -9.78
C LEU A 100 -10.61 -15.89 -8.47
N LYS A 101 -9.89 -16.90 -8.01
CA LYS A 101 -10.20 -17.62 -6.77
C LYS A 101 -9.19 -17.25 -5.67
N PRO A 102 -9.57 -16.40 -4.69
CA PRO A 102 -8.75 -16.16 -3.52
C PRO A 102 -8.52 -17.45 -2.74
N VAL A 103 -7.25 -17.76 -2.44
CA VAL A 103 -6.87 -18.86 -1.57
C VAL A 103 -6.13 -18.30 -0.37
N PHE A 104 -6.77 -18.40 0.80
CA PHE A 104 -6.25 -17.77 2.01
C PHE A 104 -5.15 -18.61 2.67
N VAL A 105 -4.05 -17.92 2.98
CA VAL A 105 -2.92 -18.41 3.76
C VAL A 105 -2.93 -17.68 5.09
N ASP A 106 -2.82 -18.39 6.21
CA ASP A 106 -2.83 -17.77 7.53
C ASP A 106 -1.60 -16.86 7.74
N VAL A 107 -1.63 -16.01 8.75
CA VAL A 107 -0.62 -15.00 9.03
C VAL A 107 0.21 -15.34 10.26
N TRP A 108 1.39 -14.73 10.38
CA TRP A 108 2.11 -14.74 11.64
C TRP A 108 1.41 -13.87 12.67
N GLU A 109 1.09 -14.43 13.83
CA GLU A 109 0.39 -13.73 14.91
C GLU A 109 1.10 -12.44 15.38
N GLY A 110 2.44 -12.38 15.28
CA GLY A 110 3.23 -11.23 15.71
C GLY A 110 3.27 -10.08 14.70
N THR A 111 3.39 -10.39 13.41
CA THR A 111 3.57 -9.37 12.35
C THR A 111 2.31 -9.12 11.54
N PHE A 112 1.32 -10.01 11.63
CA PHE A 112 0.09 -10.05 10.84
C PHE A 112 0.30 -10.18 9.33
N ASN A 113 1.53 -10.43 8.89
CA ASN A 113 1.85 -10.69 7.50
C ASN A 113 1.73 -12.19 7.20
N ILE A 114 1.50 -12.51 5.92
CA ILE A 114 1.35 -13.89 5.43
C ILE A 114 2.46 -14.81 5.98
N ASN A 115 2.07 -15.99 6.45
CA ASN A 115 3.00 -16.99 6.95
C ASN A 115 3.57 -17.80 5.79
N GLU A 116 4.83 -17.53 5.44
CA GLU A 116 5.53 -18.15 4.32
C GLU A 116 5.59 -19.68 4.42
N ASN A 117 5.59 -20.24 5.64
CA ASN A 117 5.67 -21.69 5.85
C ASN A 117 4.39 -22.42 5.43
N LEU A 118 3.28 -21.70 5.31
CA LEU A 118 1.97 -22.26 4.95
C LEU A 118 1.66 -22.12 3.45
N ILE A 119 2.47 -21.36 2.70
CA ILE A 119 2.23 -21.09 1.28
C ILE A 119 2.31 -22.37 0.45
N LYS A 120 3.40 -23.16 0.59
CA LYS A 120 3.63 -24.35 -0.27
C LYS A 120 2.48 -25.36 -0.20
N ALA A 121 1.86 -25.53 0.96
CA ALA A 121 0.74 -26.45 1.16
C ALA A 121 -0.58 -25.98 0.52
N LYS A 122 -0.65 -24.72 0.08
CA LYS A 122 -1.82 -24.11 -0.55
C LYS A 122 -1.70 -24.01 -2.07
N ILE A 123 -0.53 -24.33 -2.64
CA ILE A 123 -0.31 -24.30 -4.08
C ILE A 123 -1.02 -25.48 -4.75
N SER A 124 -1.74 -25.20 -5.83
CA SER A 124 -2.37 -26.14 -6.73
C SER A 124 -1.92 -25.89 -8.18
N PRO A 125 -2.28 -26.75 -9.16
CA PRO A 125 -2.05 -26.47 -10.58
C PRO A 125 -2.69 -25.16 -11.08
N ASP A 126 -3.74 -24.70 -10.40
CA ASP A 126 -4.48 -23.48 -10.74
C ASP A 126 -3.88 -22.23 -10.07
N THR A 127 -2.94 -22.40 -9.13
CA THR A 127 -2.26 -21.26 -8.48
C THR A 127 -1.35 -20.55 -9.47
N LYS A 128 -1.59 -19.25 -9.69
CA LYS A 128 -0.79 -18.41 -10.61
C LYS A 128 -0.06 -17.26 -9.94
N ALA A 129 -0.56 -16.79 -8.80
CA ALA A 129 0.02 -15.62 -8.14
C ALA A 129 -0.06 -15.70 -6.60
N ILE A 130 0.80 -14.92 -5.96
CA ILE A 130 0.80 -14.65 -4.52
C ILE A 130 0.68 -13.13 -4.34
N VAL A 131 -0.34 -12.70 -3.60
CA VAL A 131 -0.45 -11.33 -3.09
C VAL A 131 0.20 -11.29 -1.72
N VAL A 132 1.18 -10.41 -1.58
CA VAL A 132 1.88 -10.16 -0.32
C VAL A 132 1.49 -8.78 0.19
N VAL A 133 0.71 -8.75 1.28
CA VAL A 133 0.39 -7.51 1.97
C VAL A 133 1.50 -7.19 2.96
N HIS A 134 1.90 -5.92 2.99
CA HIS A 134 2.82 -5.37 3.98
C HIS A 134 2.06 -4.59 5.03
N LEU A 135 1.50 -5.33 5.98
CA LEU A 135 0.47 -4.83 6.87
C LEU A 135 1.04 -3.87 7.92
N PHE A 136 0.26 -2.83 8.24
CA PHE A 136 0.51 -1.84 9.29
C PHE A 136 1.82 -1.03 9.19
N GLY A 137 2.54 -1.13 8.07
CA GLY A 137 3.79 -0.42 7.84
C GLY A 137 5.03 -1.29 7.92
N GLN A 138 4.89 -2.62 7.99
CA GLN A 138 6.00 -3.56 8.10
C GLN A 138 5.99 -4.56 6.95
N SER A 139 7.19 -4.89 6.45
CA SER A 139 7.34 -5.87 5.39
C SER A 139 6.94 -7.28 5.84
N ALA A 140 6.36 -8.04 4.92
CA ALA A 140 6.30 -9.49 5.03
C ALA A 140 7.72 -10.09 4.93
N ASN A 141 7.87 -11.38 5.23
CA ASN A 141 9.15 -12.05 5.04
C ASN A 141 9.35 -12.40 3.55
N MET A 142 9.89 -11.45 2.78
CA MET A 142 9.88 -11.53 1.32
C MET A 142 10.81 -12.58 0.73
N GLU A 143 12.00 -12.79 1.28
CA GLU A 143 13.01 -13.69 0.70
C GLU A 143 12.48 -15.12 0.49
N PRO A 144 11.86 -15.79 1.49
CA PRO A 144 11.25 -17.10 1.27
C PRO A 144 10.06 -17.08 0.30
N ILE A 145 9.25 -16.02 0.31
CA ILE A 145 8.09 -15.91 -0.58
C ILE A 145 8.54 -15.80 -2.04
N LEU A 146 9.55 -14.97 -2.31
CA LEU A 146 10.14 -14.81 -3.64
C LEU A 146 10.83 -16.10 -4.11
N GLU A 147 11.44 -16.86 -3.19
CA GLU A 147 12.00 -18.18 -3.50
C GLU A 147 10.91 -19.18 -3.89
N ILE A 148 9.83 -19.26 -3.12
CA ILE A 148 8.67 -20.11 -3.43
C ILE A 148 8.07 -19.70 -4.78
N ALA A 149 7.83 -18.41 -5.01
CA ALA A 149 7.26 -17.93 -6.26
C ALA A 149 8.10 -18.34 -7.46
N ARG A 150 9.43 -18.17 -7.39
CA ARG A 150 10.35 -18.61 -8.45
C ARG A 150 10.35 -20.14 -8.62
N GLN A 151 10.34 -20.91 -7.55
CA GLN A 151 10.34 -22.38 -7.59
C GLN A 151 9.10 -22.92 -8.33
N TYR A 152 7.94 -22.28 -8.16
CA TYR A 152 6.66 -22.75 -8.71
C TYR A 152 6.18 -21.93 -9.92
N GLY A 153 6.98 -20.97 -10.40
CA GLY A 153 6.61 -20.11 -11.53
C GLY A 153 5.42 -19.17 -11.25
N LEU A 154 5.23 -18.78 -9.99
CA LEU A 154 4.14 -17.90 -9.56
C LEU A 154 4.54 -16.43 -9.68
N LYS A 155 3.56 -15.58 -10.00
CA LYS A 155 3.71 -14.12 -9.95
C LYS A 155 3.59 -13.59 -8.53
N VAL A 156 4.33 -12.55 -8.19
CA VAL A 156 4.25 -11.87 -6.89
C VAL A 156 3.68 -10.47 -7.07
N ILE A 157 2.60 -10.19 -6.34
CA ILE A 157 1.98 -8.88 -6.26
C ILE A 157 2.21 -8.33 -4.87
N GLU A 158 2.98 -7.25 -4.73
CA GLU A 158 3.06 -6.55 -3.44
C GLU A 158 1.86 -5.61 -3.27
N ASP A 159 1.07 -5.80 -2.23
CA ASP A 159 0.14 -4.81 -1.71
C ASP A 159 0.86 -3.96 -0.66
N ASN A 160 1.34 -2.79 -1.12
CA ASN A 160 2.13 -1.85 -0.34
C ASN A 160 1.27 -0.66 0.15
N ALA A 161 -0.07 -0.82 0.20
CA ALA A 161 -1.00 0.25 0.57
C ALA A 161 -0.78 0.80 1.98
N GLN A 162 -0.09 0.08 2.86
CA GLN A 162 0.11 0.47 4.26
C GLN A 162 1.59 0.64 4.64
N SER A 163 2.53 0.55 3.71
CA SER A 163 3.96 0.42 4.05
C SER A 163 4.92 1.18 3.15
N LEU A 164 4.44 2.09 2.31
CA LEU A 164 5.32 2.99 1.57
C LEU A 164 6.37 3.64 2.49
N GLY A 165 7.65 3.51 2.11
CA GLY A 165 8.82 3.95 2.86
C GLY A 165 9.35 2.96 3.91
N SER A 166 8.74 1.78 4.02
CA SER A 166 9.27 0.62 4.76
C SER A 166 10.34 -0.08 3.94
N THR A 167 11.16 -0.88 4.60
CA THR A 167 12.22 -1.67 3.95
C THR A 167 12.14 -3.14 4.32
N TYR A 168 12.78 -3.96 3.49
CA TYR A 168 13.12 -5.35 3.75
C TYR A 168 14.63 -5.57 3.54
N ARG A 169 15.27 -6.25 4.49
CA ARG A 169 16.68 -6.65 4.45
C ARG A 169 16.80 -8.15 4.13
N PHE A 170 17.47 -8.47 3.04
CA PHE A 170 17.78 -9.82 2.61
C PHE A 170 18.94 -10.42 3.41
N ALA A 171 19.08 -11.75 3.40
CA ALA A 171 20.16 -12.44 4.13
C ALA A 171 21.55 -12.09 3.58
N ASN A 172 21.65 -11.73 2.30
CA ASN A 172 22.88 -11.28 1.66
C ASN A 172 23.30 -9.84 2.04
N GLY A 173 22.49 -9.13 2.83
CA GLY A 173 22.75 -7.75 3.26
C GLY A 173 22.01 -6.68 2.46
N ASP A 174 21.47 -7.01 1.30
CA ASP A 174 20.74 -6.06 0.45
C ASP A 174 19.50 -5.52 1.17
N VAL A 175 19.18 -4.25 0.92
CA VAL A 175 18.00 -3.59 1.47
C VAL A 175 17.18 -3.04 0.31
N LYS A 176 15.89 -3.37 0.29
CA LYS A 176 14.93 -2.84 -0.69
C LYS A 176 13.77 -2.16 0.01
N LEU A 177 13.18 -1.17 -0.64
CA LEU A 177 11.90 -0.60 -0.21
C LEU A 177 10.79 -1.63 -0.43
N THR A 178 9.80 -1.67 0.45
CA THR A 178 8.60 -2.47 0.21
C THR A 178 7.83 -1.93 -1.01
N GLY A 179 7.21 -2.82 -1.77
CA GLY A 179 6.59 -2.48 -3.06
C GLY A 179 7.59 -2.39 -4.23
N THR A 180 8.77 -2.99 -4.13
CA THR A 180 9.80 -2.96 -5.20
C THR A 180 10.40 -4.33 -5.54
N MET A 181 9.89 -5.38 -4.92
CA MET A 181 10.39 -6.76 -4.93
C MET A 181 9.52 -7.74 -5.73
N GLY A 182 8.23 -7.45 -5.93
CA GLY A 182 7.31 -8.25 -6.73
C GLY A 182 7.43 -8.02 -8.25
N ASP A 183 6.66 -8.79 -9.02
CA ASP A 183 6.50 -8.58 -10.46
C ASP A 183 5.74 -7.28 -10.74
N ILE A 184 4.76 -6.97 -9.90
CA ILE A 184 4.00 -5.71 -9.92
C ILE A 184 3.57 -5.35 -8.50
N ASN A 185 3.59 -4.07 -8.19
CA ASN A 185 3.38 -3.59 -6.82
C ASN A 185 2.32 -2.51 -6.81
N THR A 186 1.53 -2.44 -5.76
CA THR A 186 0.35 -1.57 -5.68
C THR A 186 0.43 -0.64 -4.47
N TYR A 187 -0.09 0.57 -4.64
CA TYR A 187 -0.03 1.63 -3.64
C TYR A 187 -1.40 2.28 -3.49
N SER A 188 -1.69 2.69 -2.25
CA SER A 188 -2.84 3.52 -1.94
C SER A 188 -2.34 4.86 -1.41
N PHE A 189 -2.97 5.93 -1.88
CA PHE A 189 -2.82 7.29 -1.41
C PHE A 189 -4.07 7.79 -0.71
N PHE A 190 -4.87 6.88 -0.13
CA PHE A 190 -5.99 7.26 0.72
C PHE A 190 -5.50 8.23 1.83
N PRO A 191 -6.30 9.19 2.32
CA PRO A 191 -5.77 10.34 3.06
C PRO A 191 -4.99 9.98 4.34
N THR A 192 -5.31 8.85 4.98
CA THR A 192 -4.67 8.39 6.22
C THR A 192 -3.42 7.53 6.01
N LYS A 193 -3.01 7.25 4.76
CA LYS A 193 -1.76 6.52 4.46
C LYS A 193 -0.53 7.34 4.84
N ASN A 194 0.64 6.70 4.86
CA ASN A 194 1.92 7.39 5.15
C ASN A 194 2.16 8.53 4.15
N LEU A 195 1.86 8.27 2.88
CA LEU A 195 1.70 9.27 1.83
C LEU A 195 0.24 9.22 1.36
N GLY A 196 -0.60 10.13 1.85
CA GLY A 196 -2.00 10.25 1.45
C GLY A 196 -2.27 11.54 0.69
N CYS A 197 -3.12 11.50 -0.34
CA CYS A 197 -3.66 12.67 -1.02
C CYS A 197 -4.90 13.22 -0.27
N PHE A 198 -5.60 14.19 -0.85
CA PHE A 198 -6.85 14.75 -0.29
C PHE A 198 -8.08 14.18 -0.99
N GLY A 199 -8.09 12.86 -1.14
CA GLY A 199 -9.15 12.10 -1.80
C GLY A 199 -8.73 10.64 -1.95
N ASP A 200 -9.30 9.97 -2.94
CA ASP A 200 -8.80 8.67 -3.38
C ASP A 200 -7.66 8.85 -4.38
N GLY A 201 -6.67 7.98 -4.26
CA GLY A 201 -5.52 7.93 -5.17
C GLY A 201 -4.79 6.61 -5.03
N GLY A 202 -4.15 6.16 -6.10
CA GLY A 202 -3.33 4.96 -6.09
C GLY A 202 -2.25 5.00 -7.16
N ALA A 203 -1.40 3.98 -7.15
CA ALA A 203 -0.46 3.73 -8.23
C ALA A 203 -0.12 2.24 -8.31
N LEU A 204 0.40 1.84 -9.46
CA LEU A 204 1.16 0.61 -9.62
C LEU A 204 2.63 0.95 -9.87
N SER A 205 3.54 0.04 -9.53
CA SER A 205 4.91 0.08 -10.02
C SER A 205 5.39 -1.27 -10.51
N THR A 206 6.30 -1.28 -11.46
CA THR A 206 6.99 -2.50 -11.91
C THR A 206 8.32 -2.13 -12.58
N ASN A 207 9.20 -3.12 -12.73
CA ASN A 207 10.41 -3.00 -13.54
C ASN A 207 10.26 -3.64 -14.93
N ASP A 208 9.13 -4.28 -15.20
CA ASP A 208 8.80 -4.92 -16.48
C ASP A 208 8.03 -3.95 -17.39
N GLN A 209 8.57 -3.72 -18.59
CA GLN A 209 8.00 -2.75 -19.53
C GLN A 209 6.64 -3.19 -20.08
N ASP A 210 6.43 -4.49 -20.28
CA ASP A 210 5.21 -5.01 -20.87
C ASP A 210 4.07 -5.02 -19.85
N ILE A 211 4.37 -5.34 -18.59
CA ILE A 211 3.44 -5.15 -17.48
C ILE A 211 3.05 -3.67 -17.34
N ALA A 212 4.03 -2.75 -17.39
CA ALA A 212 3.76 -1.32 -17.29
C ALA A 212 2.86 -0.78 -18.42
N LYS A 213 3.12 -1.23 -19.66
CA LYS A 213 2.28 -0.89 -20.83
C LYS A 213 0.84 -1.40 -20.65
N LYS A 214 0.67 -2.67 -20.26
CA LYS A 214 -0.66 -3.24 -20.00
C LYS A 214 -1.39 -2.49 -18.90
N ALA A 215 -0.73 -2.24 -17.77
CA ALA A 215 -1.32 -1.50 -16.65
C ALA A 215 -1.77 -0.08 -17.08
N THR A 216 -0.98 0.59 -17.92
CA THR A 216 -1.32 1.91 -18.47
C THR A 216 -2.51 1.87 -19.42
N MET A 217 -2.58 0.85 -20.30
CA MET A 217 -3.72 0.68 -21.19
C MET A 217 -4.98 0.37 -20.39
N ILE A 218 -4.92 -0.62 -19.48
CA ILE A 218 -6.05 -1.04 -18.64
C ILE A 218 -6.60 0.14 -17.84
N SER A 219 -5.75 0.97 -17.22
CA SER A 219 -6.20 2.13 -16.43
C SER A 219 -6.85 3.24 -17.27
N ARG A 220 -6.71 3.17 -18.60
CA ARG A 220 -7.19 4.13 -19.60
C ARG A 220 -8.12 3.48 -20.62
N HIS A 221 -9.11 2.72 -20.14
CA HIS A 221 -10.13 2.05 -20.95
C HIS A 221 -9.60 0.99 -21.94
N GLY A 222 -8.38 0.49 -21.74
CA GLY A 222 -7.72 -0.44 -22.67
C GLY A 222 -7.14 0.23 -23.91
N GLN A 223 -6.92 1.54 -23.86
CA GLN A 223 -6.48 2.34 -24.99
C GLN A 223 -4.95 2.27 -25.18
N GLY A 224 -4.48 1.65 -26.27
CA GLY A 224 -3.05 1.62 -26.65
C GLY A 224 -2.62 2.81 -27.51
N GLN A 225 -3.48 3.22 -28.45
CA GLN A 225 -3.34 4.45 -29.23
C GLN A 225 -4.64 5.26 -29.15
N LYS A 226 -4.60 6.56 -29.46
CA LYS A 226 -5.78 7.43 -29.37
C LYS A 226 -6.93 6.86 -30.22
N TYR A 227 -8.04 6.54 -29.56
CA TYR A 227 -9.24 5.87 -30.09
C TYR A 227 -9.09 4.41 -30.56
N ALA A 228 -7.96 3.75 -30.28
CA ALA A 228 -7.77 2.31 -30.50
C ALA A 228 -7.75 1.58 -29.15
N TYR A 229 -8.70 0.67 -28.96
CA TYR A 229 -8.87 -0.10 -27.72
C TYR A 229 -8.52 -1.57 -27.98
N GLU A 230 -7.47 -2.05 -27.32
CA GLU A 230 -6.85 -3.36 -27.61
C GLU A 230 -7.26 -4.43 -26.59
N MET A 231 -7.75 -4.02 -25.42
CA MET A 231 -8.18 -4.92 -24.36
C MET A 231 -9.27 -4.29 -23.50
N VAL A 232 -9.90 -5.08 -22.64
CA VAL A 232 -10.82 -4.54 -21.63
C VAL A 232 -10.00 -3.77 -20.61
N GLY A 233 -10.45 -2.55 -20.28
CA GLY A 233 -9.87 -1.73 -19.23
C GLY A 233 -10.94 -1.05 -18.39
N CYS A 234 -10.52 -0.11 -17.56
CA CYS A 234 -11.36 0.70 -16.69
C CYS A 234 -11.00 2.19 -16.82
N ASN A 235 -11.78 3.05 -16.19
CA ASN A 235 -11.43 4.44 -15.98
C ASN A 235 -10.81 4.57 -14.58
N SER A 236 -9.50 4.44 -14.48
CA SER A 236 -8.81 4.55 -13.20
C SER A 236 -7.60 5.47 -13.33
N ARG A 237 -7.78 6.74 -12.99
CA ARG A 237 -6.78 7.78 -13.14
C ARG A 237 -6.60 8.51 -11.82
N LEU A 238 -5.37 8.94 -11.55
CA LEU A 238 -5.08 9.88 -10.49
C LEU A 238 -5.35 11.30 -11.01
N ASP A 239 -6.20 12.06 -10.32
CA ASP A 239 -6.47 13.45 -10.68
C ASP A 239 -5.22 14.31 -10.55
N THR A 240 -5.10 15.31 -11.43
CA THR A 240 -3.90 16.18 -11.47
C THR A 240 -3.72 16.98 -10.18
N ILE A 241 -4.83 17.37 -9.54
CA ILE A 241 -4.82 18.02 -8.22
C ILE A 241 -4.23 17.09 -7.15
N GLN A 242 -4.63 15.81 -7.15
CA GLN A 242 -4.13 14.84 -6.17
C GLN A 242 -2.65 14.54 -6.40
N ALA A 243 -2.21 14.42 -7.66
CA ALA A 243 -0.80 14.28 -7.99
C ALA A 243 0.04 15.48 -7.49
N ALA A 244 -0.45 16.71 -7.69
CA ALA A 244 0.22 17.92 -7.21
C ALA A 244 0.38 17.93 -5.67
N ILE A 245 -0.67 17.55 -4.94
CA ILE A 245 -0.64 17.42 -3.47
C ILE A 245 0.37 16.34 -3.05
N LEU A 246 0.37 15.20 -3.76
CA LEU A 246 1.26 14.08 -3.46
C LEU A 246 2.73 14.44 -3.67
N SER A 247 3.07 15.17 -4.74
CA SER A 247 4.44 15.68 -4.96
C SER A 247 4.95 16.53 -3.80
N VAL A 248 4.11 17.40 -3.22
CA VAL A 248 4.48 18.17 -2.02
C VAL A 248 4.72 17.25 -0.82
N LYS A 249 3.83 16.28 -0.61
CA LYS A 249 3.92 15.38 0.54
C LYS A 249 5.05 14.35 0.43
N LEU A 250 5.40 13.91 -0.79
CA LEU A 250 6.46 12.94 -1.05
C LEU A 250 7.82 13.48 -0.60
N ARG A 251 8.09 14.76 -0.87
CA ARG A 251 9.31 15.47 -0.41
C ARG A 251 9.50 15.45 1.11
N ASN A 252 8.41 15.27 1.86
CA ASN A 252 8.39 15.26 3.32
C ASN A 252 8.19 13.85 3.92
N LEU A 253 8.04 12.82 3.09
CA LEU A 253 7.61 11.49 3.50
C LEU A 253 8.54 10.86 4.55
N ASP A 254 9.85 10.92 4.35
CA ASP A 254 10.81 10.32 5.28
C ASP A 254 10.77 10.97 6.67
N SER A 255 10.55 12.29 6.73
CA SER A 255 10.35 13.00 8.00
C SER A 255 9.06 12.56 8.68
N TYR A 256 7.96 12.41 7.93
CA TYR A 256 6.70 11.89 8.46
C TYR A 256 6.83 10.47 9.00
N ILE A 257 7.55 9.61 8.28
CA ILE A 257 7.85 8.23 8.71
C ILE A 257 8.70 8.24 9.98
N GLN A 258 9.72 9.10 10.08
CA GLN A 258 10.54 9.18 11.27
C GLN A 258 9.72 9.59 12.50
N ASN A 259 8.85 10.59 12.37
CA ASN A 259 7.95 11.01 13.45
C ASN A 259 7.02 9.86 13.91
N ARG A 260 6.54 9.02 12.98
CA ARG A 260 5.74 7.82 13.30
C ARG A 260 6.57 6.77 14.03
N ILE A 261 7.81 6.55 13.62
CA ILE A 261 8.74 5.63 14.29
C ILE A 261 9.02 6.08 15.72
N ASP A 262 9.27 7.36 15.94
CA ASP A 262 9.52 7.93 17.27
C ASP A 262 8.30 7.80 18.18
N ALA A 263 7.10 8.07 17.66
CA ALA A 263 5.84 7.83 18.37
C ALA A 263 5.64 6.34 18.70
N GLY A 264 5.94 5.44 17.76
CA GLY A 264 5.89 4.00 17.98
C GLY A 264 6.88 3.54 19.06
N HIS A 265 8.09 4.10 19.09
CA HIS A 265 9.08 3.85 20.14
C HIS A 265 8.58 4.31 21.50
N ARG A 266 7.97 5.50 21.55
CA ARG A 266 7.36 6.03 22.77
C ARG A 266 6.25 5.14 23.30
N TYR A 267 5.35 4.67 22.44
CA TYR A 267 4.31 3.71 22.85
C TYR A 267 4.90 2.39 23.34
N ASN A 268 5.95 1.87 22.67
CA ASN A 268 6.60 0.64 23.11
C ASN A 268 7.13 0.73 24.55
N GLN A 269 7.78 1.84 24.90
CA GLN A 269 8.28 2.11 26.26
C GLN A 269 7.14 2.29 27.28
N LEU A 270 6.06 2.97 26.88
CA LEU A 270 4.90 3.18 27.77
C LEU A 270 4.19 1.86 28.09
N PHE A 271 4.02 1.00 27.09
CA PHE A 271 3.34 -0.29 27.25
C PHE A 271 4.20 -1.37 27.93
N GLU A 272 5.52 -1.17 28.12
CA GLU A 272 6.33 -2.09 28.93
C GLU A 272 5.82 -2.22 30.37
N LYS A 273 5.12 -1.19 30.87
CA LYS A 273 4.52 -1.18 32.21
C LYS A 273 3.18 -1.93 32.27
N LEU A 274 2.69 -2.45 31.14
CA LEU A 274 1.37 -3.07 31.00
C LEU A 274 1.49 -4.45 30.34
N PRO A 275 1.79 -5.53 31.10
CA PRO A 275 2.03 -6.87 30.54
C PRO A 275 0.79 -7.49 29.88
N SER A 276 -0.41 -6.96 30.15
CA SER A 276 -1.66 -7.37 29.49
C SER A 276 -1.79 -6.86 28.05
N VAL A 277 -0.90 -5.95 27.61
CA VAL A 277 -0.88 -5.39 26.27
C VAL A 277 0.22 -6.07 25.46
N VAL A 278 -0.18 -6.80 24.42
CA VAL A 278 0.73 -7.35 23.43
C VAL A 278 1.02 -6.27 22.38
N LYS A 279 2.27 -5.80 22.37
CA LYS A 279 2.79 -4.78 21.45
C LYS A 279 2.96 -5.35 20.04
N PRO A 280 2.97 -4.50 18.98
CA PRO A 280 3.28 -4.97 17.64
C PRO A 280 4.72 -5.52 17.59
N LEU A 281 4.89 -6.73 17.05
CA LEU A 281 6.22 -7.32 16.89
C LEU A 281 6.97 -6.62 15.75
N LYS A 282 8.21 -6.21 16.03
CA LYS A 282 9.11 -5.69 15.00
C LYS A 282 9.88 -6.82 14.34
N ASN A 283 9.74 -6.97 13.04
CA ASN A 283 10.58 -7.84 12.23
C ASN A 283 11.97 -7.21 12.12
N SER A 284 13.02 -7.94 12.51
CA SER A 284 14.41 -7.46 12.46
C SER A 284 14.90 -7.17 11.04
N ARG A 285 14.25 -7.75 10.02
CA ARG A 285 14.51 -7.48 8.60
C ARG A 285 13.75 -6.27 8.07
N SER A 286 12.93 -5.59 8.86
CA SER A 286 12.06 -4.50 8.38
C SER A 286 12.22 -3.19 9.13
N LYS A 287 12.12 -2.07 8.40
CA LYS A 287 11.89 -0.74 8.98
C LYS A 287 10.39 -0.50 9.13
N HIS A 288 9.82 -0.84 10.28
CA HIS A 288 8.40 -0.62 10.56
C HIS A 288 8.03 0.88 10.52
N THR A 289 7.19 1.30 9.58
CA THR A 289 6.79 2.72 9.38
C THR A 289 5.57 3.15 10.18
N TYR A 290 4.86 2.21 10.80
CA TYR A 290 3.71 2.46 11.67
C TYR A 290 2.61 3.24 10.96
N ASN A 291 2.11 2.69 9.84
CA ASN A 291 0.85 3.17 9.31
C ASN A 291 -0.26 3.05 10.36
N GLN A 292 -0.24 1.94 11.12
CA GLN A 292 -1.01 1.73 12.33
C GLN A 292 -0.09 1.26 13.47
N TYR A 293 -0.40 1.66 14.70
CA TYR A 293 0.19 1.07 15.90
C TYR A 293 -0.84 0.12 16.52
N VAL A 294 -0.74 -1.17 16.18
CA VAL A 294 -1.72 -2.18 16.58
C VAL A 294 -1.27 -2.90 17.83
N ILE A 295 -2.11 -2.89 18.86
CA ILE A 295 -1.93 -3.68 20.08
C ILE A 295 -3.00 -4.78 20.15
N ARG A 296 -2.66 -5.88 20.82
CA ARG A 296 -3.63 -6.92 21.18
C ARG A 296 -3.77 -6.98 22.69
N LEU A 297 -4.99 -7.18 23.16
CA LEU A 297 -5.32 -7.23 24.57
C LEU A 297 -6.63 -7.99 24.77
N GLN A 298 -6.79 -8.55 25.96
CA GLN A 298 -8.04 -9.18 26.37
C GLN A 298 -9.13 -8.13 26.60
N LYS A 299 -10.40 -8.49 26.35
CA LYS A 299 -11.56 -7.57 26.48
C LYS A 299 -11.44 -6.31 25.61
N ARG A 300 -10.95 -6.50 24.37
CA ARG A 300 -10.71 -5.45 23.37
C ARG A 300 -11.84 -4.43 23.24
N ASP A 301 -13.09 -4.90 23.14
CA ASP A 301 -14.25 -4.02 22.97
C ASP A 301 -14.50 -3.15 24.21
N GLN A 302 -14.35 -3.71 25.41
CA GLN A 302 -14.47 -2.94 26.66
C GLN A 302 -13.42 -1.84 26.75
N VAL A 303 -12.16 -2.15 26.40
CA VAL A 303 -11.07 -1.16 26.42
C VAL A 303 -11.31 -0.06 25.38
N LYS A 304 -11.83 -0.39 24.19
CA LYS A 304 -12.20 0.60 23.18
C LYS A 304 -13.23 1.60 23.69
N GLU A 305 -14.27 1.14 24.38
CA GLU A 305 -15.28 2.03 24.96
C GLU A 305 -14.71 2.90 26.08
N LEU A 306 -13.81 2.37 26.92
CA LEU A 306 -13.12 3.15 27.94
C LEU A 306 -12.21 4.22 27.34
N LEU A 307 -11.47 3.90 26.27
CA LEU A 307 -10.64 4.87 25.53
C LEU A 307 -11.51 5.97 24.92
N LYS A 308 -12.63 5.61 24.30
CA LYS A 308 -13.59 6.55 23.73
C LYS A 308 -14.16 7.49 24.79
N ALA A 309 -14.58 6.96 25.94
CA ALA A 309 -15.05 7.75 27.07
C ALA A 309 -13.98 8.72 27.62
N ALA A 310 -12.70 8.34 27.52
CA ALA A 310 -11.56 9.19 27.86
C ALA A 310 -11.10 10.14 26.74
N GLY A 311 -11.81 10.19 25.60
CA GLY A 311 -11.46 11.05 24.47
C GLY A 311 -10.27 10.56 23.61
N VAL A 312 -9.91 9.28 23.72
CA VAL A 312 -8.85 8.64 22.94
C VAL A 312 -9.47 7.81 21.81
N PRO A 313 -9.39 8.24 20.53
CA PRO A 313 -9.94 7.47 19.42
C PRO A 313 -9.13 6.18 19.18
N SER A 314 -9.84 5.10 18.89
CA SER A 314 -9.24 3.80 18.51
C SER A 314 -10.13 3.06 17.51
N MET A 315 -9.53 2.25 16.65
CA MET A 315 -10.24 1.39 15.70
C MET A 315 -10.03 -0.08 16.01
N ILE A 316 -10.95 -0.88 15.47
CA ILE A 316 -10.86 -2.32 15.41
C ILE A 316 -10.50 -2.65 13.97
N TYR A 317 -9.44 -3.43 13.81
CA TYR A 317 -9.12 -4.08 12.56
C TYR A 317 -9.85 -5.42 12.50
#